data_AF-H6SRJ4-F1
#
_entry.id   AF-H6SRJ4-F1
#
_cell.length_a   1.000
_cell.length_b   1.000
_cell.length_c   1.000
_cell.angle_alpha   90.00
_cell.angle_beta   90.00
_cell.angle_gamma   90.00
#
_symmetry.space_group_name_H-M   'P 1'
#
loop_
_entity.id
_entity.type
_entity.pdbx_description
1 polymer ?
#
loop_
_entity_poly.entity_id
_entity_poly.type
_entity_poly.pdbx_seq_one_letter_code
_entity_poly.pdbx_strand_id
1 'polypeptide(L)'
;MGATDPTGLAPPTALGPTPSAQPPASATMAPPTSASPVILARFASLAEWVEIRRRLQGLPGGGAMALQAVSRDQAQFILPWSGSLPDLQAQMQSRGLSLTKRDGMWVLEAQGAAVPGMAPR
;
A
#
# COMPACT_ATOMS: atom_id res chain seq x y z
N MET A 1 67.73 -5.38 -3.66
CA MET A 1 68.08 -6.54 -2.80
C MET A 1 68.92 -5.98 -1.66
N GLY A 2 68.57 -6.01 -0.38
CA GLY A 2 67.38 -6.42 0.37
C GLY A 2 67.47 -5.73 1.74
N ALA A 3 66.35 -5.20 2.24
CA ALA A 3 66.30 -4.53 3.54
C ALA A 3 66.26 -5.58 4.65
N THR A 4 67.14 -5.43 5.63
CA THR A 4 67.21 -6.18 6.88
C THR A 4 66.26 -5.56 7.91
N ASP A 5 65.34 -6.36 8.45
CA ASP A 5 64.68 -6.11 9.74
C ASP A 5 64.53 -7.45 10.47
N PRO A 6 65.21 -7.66 11.61
CA PRO A 6 64.92 -8.78 12.49
C PRO A 6 64.27 -8.31 13.79
N THR A 7 63.22 -9.04 14.16
CA THR A 7 62.90 -9.38 15.54
C THR A 7 62.29 -8.26 16.39
N GLY A 8 60.97 -8.28 16.43
CA GLY A 8 60.22 -7.85 17.59
C GLY A 8 58.75 -8.12 17.38
N LEU A 9 58.21 -9.17 17.99
CA LEU A 9 56.82 -9.26 18.47
C LEU A 9 56.63 -10.61 19.20
N ALA A 10 56.45 -10.52 20.52
CA ALA A 10 56.13 -11.61 21.43
C ALA A 10 54.72 -12.20 21.14
N PRO A 11 54.43 -13.45 21.58
CA PRO A 11 53.13 -14.08 21.38
C PRO A 11 52.09 -13.54 22.37
N PRO A 12 50.84 -13.24 21.96
CA PRO A 12 49.75 -13.14 22.92
C PRO A 12 49.31 -14.55 23.35
N THR A 13 49.61 -14.85 24.61
CA THR A 13 48.97 -15.90 25.41
C THR A 13 47.46 -15.91 25.19
N ALA A 14 46.94 -17.03 24.70
CA ALA A 14 45.52 -17.32 24.63
C ALA A 14 45.00 -17.75 26.02
N LEU A 15 43.96 -17.08 26.52
CA LEU A 15 43.14 -17.54 27.64
C LEU A 15 41.67 -17.19 27.39
N GLY A 16 40.85 -18.22 27.22
CA GLY A 16 39.42 -18.17 27.56
C GLY A 16 38.42 -18.38 26.41
N PRO A 17 37.69 -19.52 26.36
CA PRO A 17 36.53 -19.69 25.51
C PRO A 17 35.27 -19.21 26.26
N THR A 18 34.51 -18.31 25.64
CA THR A 18 33.06 -18.32 25.81
C THR A 18 32.42 -17.97 24.48
N PRO A 19 31.75 -18.93 23.81
CA PRO A 19 30.80 -18.59 22.78
C PRO A 19 29.60 -17.94 23.47
N SER A 20 29.62 -16.62 23.64
CA SER A 20 28.37 -15.88 23.79
C SER A 20 27.68 -15.92 22.44
N ALA A 21 26.96 -17.02 22.20
CA ALA A 21 25.90 -17.11 21.23
C ALA A 21 24.95 -15.93 21.52
N GLN A 22 25.10 -14.85 20.76
CA GLN A 22 24.09 -13.81 20.73
C GLN A 22 22.87 -14.42 20.03
N PRO A 23 21.73 -14.61 20.71
CA PRO A 23 20.52 -15.01 20.01
C PRO A 23 20.17 -13.90 18.98
N PRO A 24 19.65 -14.23 17.78
CA PRO A 24 18.92 -13.24 16.98
C PRO A 24 17.61 -12.94 17.72
N ALA A 25 17.71 -12.17 18.80
CA ALA A 25 16.55 -11.67 19.51
C ALA A 25 15.89 -10.63 18.62
N SER A 26 14.67 -10.97 18.24
CA SER A 26 13.66 -10.09 17.69
C SER A 26 13.87 -9.78 16.21
N ALA A 27 13.21 -10.58 15.38
CA ALA A 27 12.44 -10.06 14.27
C ALA A 27 12.00 -8.63 14.63
N THR A 28 12.59 -7.63 13.97
CA THR A 28 11.91 -6.35 13.82
C THR A 28 10.58 -6.74 13.22
N MET A 29 9.58 -6.76 14.09
CA MET A 29 8.18 -6.79 13.76
C MET A 29 8.05 -5.66 12.75
N ALA A 30 8.08 -6.01 11.45
CA ALA A 30 7.69 -5.08 10.43
C ALA A 30 6.34 -4.55 10.94
N PRO A 31 6.17 -3.22 11.08
CA PRO A 31 4.86 -2.70 11.44
C PRO A 31 3.86 -3.42 10.55
N PRO A 32 2.68 -3.85 11.05
CA PRO A 32 1.66 -4.34 10.14
C PRO A 32 1.46 -3.21 9.15
N THR A 33 2.01 -3.36 7.94
CA THR A 33 1.92 -2.34 6.92
C THR A 33 0.43 -2.19 6.76
N SER A 34 -0.15 -1.11 7.29
CA SER A 34 -1.56 -0.82 7.14
C SER A 34 -1.74 -0.77 5.64
N ALA A 35 -2.22 -1.89 5.10
CA ALA A 35 -2.14 -2.18 3.69
C ALA A 35 -3.18 -1.29 3.04
N SER A 36 -2.76 -0.05 2.77
CA SER A 36 -3.61 0.95 2.16
C SER A 36 -3.88 0.41 0.76
N PRO A 37 -5.13 -0.02 0.48
CA PRO A 37 -5.40 -0.69 -0.76
C PRO A 37 -5.13 0.28 -1.91
N VAL A 38 -4.39 -0.19 -2.91
CA VAL A 38 -4.31 0.49 -4.19
C VAL A 38 -5.64 0.28 -4.88
N ILE A 39 -6.36 1.37 -5.12
CA ILE A 39 -7.67 1.39 -5.76
C ILE A 39 -7.52 2.00 -7.14
N LEU A 40 -8.06 1.30 -8.14
CA LEU A 40 -8.16 1.75 -9.52
C LEU A 40 -9.61 2.16 -9.78
N ALA A 41 -9.88 3.46 -9.78
CA ALA A 41 -11.15 3.97 -10.25
C ALA A 41 -11.22 3.92 -11.77
N ARG A 42 -12.27 3.30 -12.32
CA ARG A 42 -12.59 3.38 -13.74
C ARG A 42 -13.67 4.43 -13.95
N PHE A 43 -13.51 5.23 -14.99
CA PHE A 43 -14.48 6.26 -15.33
C PHE A 43 -14.55 6.51 -16.83
N ALA A 44 -15.71 6.94 -17.32
CA ALA A 44 -15.91 7.25 -18.74
C ALA A 44 -15.35 8.63 -19.14
N SER A 45 -15.25 9.56 -18.18
CA SER A 45 -14.82 10.94 -18.44
C SER A 45 -14.13 11.57 -17.23
N LEU A 46 -13.36 12.63 -17.47
CA LEU A 46 -12.73 13.40 -16.39
C LEU A 46 -13.76 14.03 -15.44
N ALA A 47 -14.92 14.43 -15.95
CA ALA A 47 -16.01 14.96 -15.13
C ALA A 47 -16.50 13.91 -14.11
N GLU A 48 -16.65 12.66 -14.56
CA GLU A 48 -17.02 11.53 -13.69
C GLU A 48 -15.94 11.24 -12.65
N TRP A 49 -14.65 11.29 -13.02
CA TRP A 49 -13.55 11.21 -12.07
C TRP A 49 -13.62 12.31 -10.99
N VAL A 50 -13.89 13.56 -11.39
CA VAL A 50 -14.03 14.67 -10.43
C VAL A 50 -15.20 14.40 -9.48
N GLU A 51 -16.32 13.87 -9.96
CA GLU A 51 -17.43 13.46 -9.10
C GLU A 51 -17.05 12.34 -8.12
N ILE A 52 -16.38 11.28 -8.60
CA ILE A 52 -15.86 10.21 -7.77
C ILE A 52 -14.94 10.79 -6.68
N ARG A 53 -13.98 11.62 -7.05
CA ARG A 53 -13.06 12.28 -6.12
C ARG A 53 -13.80 13.12 -5.09
N ARG A 54 -14.81 13.90 -5.48
CA ARG A 54 -15.63 14.69 -4.54
C ARG A 54 -16.38 13.79 -3.56
N ARG A 55 -16.96 12.69 -4.04
CA ARG A 55 -17.63 11.69 -3.18
C ARG A 55 -16.66 11.01 -2.22
N LEU A 56 -15.43 10.73 -2.65
CA LEU A 56 -14.38 10.16 -1.81
C LEU A 56 -13.85 11.15 -0.78
N GLN A 57 -13.64 12.42 -1.14
CA GLN A 57 -13.17 13.47 -0.22
C GLN A 57 -14.16 13.76 0.91
N GLY A 58 -15.46 13.50 0.70
CA GLY A 58 -16.46 13.63 1.75
C GLY A 58 -16.52 12.43 2.71
N LEU A 59 -15.66 11.41 2.59
CA LEU A 59 -15.74 10.20 3.43
C LEU A 59 -15.27 10.50 4.85
N PRO A 60 -16.12 10.36 5.88
CA PRO A 60 -15.68 10.48 7.27
C PRO A 60 -14.72 9.32 7.57
N GLY A 61 -13.51 9.64 8.03
CA GLY A 61 -12.47 8.64 8.33
C GLY A 61 -11.62 8.20 7.13
N GLY A 62 -11.92 8.69 5.91
CA GLY A 62 -10.99 8.57 4.78
C GLY A 62 -9.84 9.55 4.95
N GLY A 63 -8.62 9.05 5.08
CA GLY A 63 -7.44 9.93 5.12
C GLY A 63 -7.20 10.61 3.77
N ALA A 64 -6.16 11.44 3.69
CA ALA A 64 -5.78 12.10 2.43
C ALA A 64 -5.53 11.04 1.35
N MET A 65 -6.42 10.99 0.36
CA MET A 65 -6.27 10.10 -0.80
C MET A 65 -5.00 10.49 -1.57
N ALA A 66 -4.06 9.56 -1.65
CA ALA A 66 -2.82 9.76 -2.40
C ALA A 66 -3.03 9.28 -3.84
N LEU A 67 -3.29 10.23 -4.75
CA LEU A 67 -3.41 9.97 -6.18
C LEU A 67 -2.03 9.63 -6.76
N GLN A 68 -1.88 8.44 -7.32
CA GLN A 68 -0.63 7.96 -7.89
C GLN A 68 -0.55 8.27 -9.39
N ALA A 69 -1.60 7.91 -10.12
CA ALA A 69 -1.67 8.10 -11.56
C ALA A 69 -3.10 8.41 -12.00
N VAL A 70 -3.24 9.24 -13.03
CA VAL A 70 -4.50 9.51 -13.72
C VAL A 70 -4.28 9.35 -15.20
N SER A 71 -5.13 8.54 -15.81
CA SER A 71 -5.23 8.32 -17.25
C SER A 71 -6.58 8.82 -17.76
N ARG A 72 -6.82 8.68 -19.07
CA ARG A 72 -8.05 9.16 -19.72
C ARG A 72 -9.32 8.47 -19.21
N ASP A 73 -9.24 7.18 -18.88
CA ASP A 73 -10.39 6.34 -18.46
C ASP A 73 -10.23 5.71 -17.06
N GLN A 74 -9.11 5.95 -16.38
CA GLN A 74 -8.83 5.35 -15.09
C GLN A 74 -7.94 6.23 -14.21
N ALA A 75 -8.09 6.11 -12.90
CA ALA A 75 -7.22 6.74 -11.91
C ALA A 75 -6.82 5.72 -10.85
N GLN A 76 -5.54 5.70 -10.55
CA GLN A 76 -4.97 4.88 -9.51
C GLN A 76 -4.64 5.75 -8.31
N PHE A 77 -5.18 5.39 -7.15
CA PHE A 77 -4.93 6.10 -5.90
C PHE A 77 -4.83 5.12 -4.74
N ILE A 78 -4.23 5.59 -3.66
CA ILE A 78 -4.14 4.88 -2.40
C ILE A 78 -5.09 5.57 -1.44
N LEU A 79 -6.02 4.80 -0.89
CA LEU A 79 -6.96 5.29 0.12
C LEU A 79 -6.56 4.74 1.49
N PRO A 80 -5.92 5.55 2.35
CA PRO A 80 -5.68 5.14 3.72
C PRO A 80 -7.02 5.03 4.45
N TRP A 81 -7.37 3.82 4.84
CA TRP A 81 -8.60 3.51 5.57
C TRP A 81 -8.27 2.84 6.90
N SER A 82 -8.75 3.43 7.99
CA SER A 82 -8.48 2.95 9.35
C SER A 82 -9.47 1.89 9.83
N GLY A 83 -10.56 1.66 9.09
CA GLY A 83 -11.59 0.67 9.42
C GLY A 83 -11.41 -0.65 8.68
N SER A 84 -12.44 -1.50 8.75
CA SER A 84 -12.50 -2.73 7.97
C SER A 84 -12.81 -2.43 6.51
N LEU A 85 -12.17 -3.15 5.60
CA LEU A 85 -12.43 -3.11 4.16
C LEU A 85 -13.90 -3.33 3.75
N PRO A 86 -14.67 -4.27 4.34
CA PRO A 86 -16.11 -4.38 4.07
C PRO A 86 -16.90 -3.13 4.50
N ASP A 87 -16.46 -2.41 5.54
CA ASP A 87 -17.09 -1.15 5.96
C ASP A 87 -16.81 -0.04 4.93
N LEU A 88 -15.56 0.04 4.42
CA LEU A 88 -15.22 0.93 3.31
C LEU A 88 -16.10 0.64 2.08
N GLN A 89 -16.27 -0.63 1.73
CA GLN A 89 -17.10 -1.05 0.61
C GLN A 89 -18.56 -0.64 0.83
N ALA A 90 -19.12 -0.84 2.03
CA ALA A 90 -20.47 -0.41 2.36
C ALA A 90 -20.62 1.13 2.28
N GLN A 91 -19.65 1.89 2.82
CA GLN A 91 -19.63 3.35 2.74
C GLN A 91 -19.56 3.86 1.29
N MET A 92 -18.76 3.21 0.45
CA MET A 92 -18.69 3.51 -0.98
C MET A 92 -20.02 3.19 -1.67
N GLN A 93 -20.62 2.03 -1.38
CA GLN A 93 -21.91 1.63 -1.97
C GLN A 93 -23.05 2.59 -1.58
N SER A 94 -23.10 3.04 -0.33
CA SER A 94 -24.07 4.06 0.11
C SER A 94 -23.93 5.40 -0.64
N ARG A 95 -22.80 5.64 -1.30
CA ARG A 95 -22.53 6.84 -2.12
C ARG A 95 -22.61 6.57 -3.63
N GLY A 96 -23.12 5.41 -4.01
CA GLY A 96 -23.18 4.98 -5.40
C GLY A 96 -21.79 4.74 -5.99
N LEU A 97 -20.84 4.22 -5.20
CA LEU A 97 -19.54 3.74 -5.67
C LEU A 97 -19.44 2.23 -5.36
N SER A 98 -19.20 1.43 -6.38
CA SER A 98 -18.93 0.00 -6.24
C SER A 98 -17.43 -0.22 -6.12
N LEU A 99 -16.98 -0.69 -4.96
CA LEU A 99 -15.62 -1.21 -4.78
C LEU A 99 -15.65 -2.72 -4.93
N THR A 100 -14.93 -3.24 -5.93
CA THR A 100 -14.88 -4.68 -6.25
C THR A 100 -13.44 -5.12 -6.43
N LYS A 101 -13.06 -6.27 -5.88
CA LYS A 101 -11.73 -6.85 -6.11
C LYS A 101 -11.74 -7.64 -7.41
N ARG A 102 -10.94 -7.24 -8.41
CA ARG A 102 -10.70 -8.01 -9.64
C ARG A 102 -9.21 -8.22 -9.81
N ASP A 103 -8.82 -9.46 -10.10
CA ASP A 103 -7.41 -9.81 -10.39
C ASP A 103 -6.43 -9.38 -9.28
N GLY A 104 -6.87 -9.48 -8.02
CA GLY A 104 -6.06 -9.02 -6.87
C GLY A 104 -6.04 -7.51 -6.64
N MET A 105 -6.52 -6.70 -7.58
CA MET A 105 -6.62 -5.24 -7.46
C MET A 105 -8.01 -4.77 -7.05
N TRP A 106 -8.09 -3.66 -6.33
CA TRP A 106 -9.36 -3.02 -6.01
C TRP A 106 -9.78 -2.11 -7.15
N VAL A 107 -10.93 -2.36 -7.72
CA VAL A 107 -11.52 -1.57 -8.79
C VAL A 107 -12.72 -0.81 -8.23
N LEU A 108 -12.73 0.50 -8.43
CA LEU A 108 -13.82 1.37 -8.03
C LEU A 108 -14.58 1.86 -9.27
N GLU A 109 -15.89 1.64 -9.29
CA GLU A 109 -16.77 2.03 -10.39
C GLU A 109 -17.93 2.86 -9.82
N ALA A 110 -18.36 3.92 -10.49
CA ALA A 110 -19.54 4.66 -10.05
C ALA A 110 -20.81 3.84 -10.34
N GLN A 111 -21.52 3.39 -9.30
CA GLN A 111 -22.89 2.88 -9.47
C GLN A 111 -23.79 4.04 -9.87
N GLY A 112 -24.07 4.14 -11.16
CA GLY A 112 -24.78 5.29 -11.74
C GLY A 112 -24.13 5.80 -13.02
N ALA A 113 -22.88 5.39 -13.32
CA ALA A 113 -22.43 5.31 -14.69
C ALA A 113 -23.25 4.20 -15.36
N ALA A 114 -24.44 4.56 -15.85
CA ALA A 114 -25.29 3.68 -16.60
C ALA A 114 -24.41 2.93 -17.60
N VAL A 115 -24.32 1.61 -17.49
CA VAL A 115 -23.91 0.78 -18.61
C VAL A 115 -24.84 1.19 -19.77
N PRO A 116 -24.33 1.86 -20.84
CA PRO A 116 -25.18 2.21 -21.96
C PRO A 116 -25.53 0.90 -22.67
N GLY A 117 -26.66 0.28 -22.31
CA GLY A 117 -27.07 -0.97 -22.96
C GLY A 117 -28.08 -1.88 -22.25
N MET A 118 -28.42 -1.69 -20.96
CA MET A 118 -29.43 -2.53 -20.32
C MET A 118 -30.74 -1.78 -20.08
N ALA A 119 -31.59 -1.77 -21.11
CA ALA A 119 -33.01 -1.49 -20.94
C ALA A 119 -33.65 -2.60 -20.08
N PRO A 120 -34.46 -2.26 -19.06
CA PRO A 120 -35.31 -3.25 -18.42
C PRO A 120 -36.37 -3.70 -19.44
N ARG A 121 -36.53 -5.02 -19.59
CA ARG A 121 -37.66 -5.61 -20.33
C ARG A 121 -38.88 -5.70 -19.42
#